data_AF-A0A4R1RA58-F1
#
_entry.id   AF-A0A4R1RA58-F1
#
_cell.length_a   1.000
_cell.length_b   1.000
_cell.length_c   1.000
_cell.angle_alpha   90.00
_cell.angle_beta   90.00
_cell.angle_gamma   90.00
#
_symmetry.space_group_name_H-M   'P 1'
#
loop_
_entity.id
_entity.type
_entity.pdbx_description
1 polymer ?
#
loop_
_entity_poly.entity_id
_entity_poly.type
_entity_poly.pdbx_seq_one_letter_code
_entity_poly.pdbx_strand_id
1 'polypeptide(L)'
;MKKISRISMILFLLFLVASSVFGNSHEQSIYQARVIQVDNTPKSPAEIQQVLILKFMDGPYTGKTTKIIHEFNGHPTDLQYSAGHLVFIQEFNDVSHRRFVITGPVRDDGLYILIAIFLASVVIIAGFQGIRSIISLSLIFMVIFMF
;
A
#
# COMPACT_ATOMS: atom_id res chain seq x y z
N MET A 1 12.00 40.23 -17.13
CA MET A 1 13.00 39.15 -16.91
C MET A 1 13.26 38.86 -15.43
N LYS A 2 13.60 39.84 -14.59
CA LYS A 2 13.87 39.63 -13.14
C LYS A 2 12.70 39.01 -12.34
N LYS A 3 11.44 39.32 -12.70
CA LYS A 3 10.25 38.75 -12.04
C LYS A 3 10.05 37.26 -12.34
N ILE A 4 10.26 36.85 -13.60
CA ILE A 4 10.17 35.45 -14.05
C ILE A 4 11.28 34.61 -13.41
N SER A 5 12.49 35.17 -13.30
CA SER A 5 13.61 34.52 -12.59
C SER A 5 13.31 34.32 -11.10
N ARG A 6 12.67 35.29 -10.42
CA ARG A 6 12.25 35.14 -9.01
C ARG A 6 11.17 34.08 -8.83
N ILE A 7 10.18 34.02 -9.73
CA ILE A 7 9.11 33.01 -9.68
C ILE A 7 9.70 31.61 -9.90
N SER A 8 10.61 31.44 -10.87
CA SER A 8 11.29 30.17 -11.12
C SER A 8 12.15 29.72 -9.93
N MET A 9 12.84 30.66 -9.27
CA MET A 9 13.64 30.39 -8.07
C MET A 9 12.77 29.96 -6.88
N ILE A 10 11.60 30.59 -6.68
CA ILE A 10 10.66 30.22 -5.62
C ILE A 10 10.06 28.83 -5.89
N LEU A 11 9.72 28.52 -7.14
CA LEU A 11 9.20 27.21 -7.52
C LEU A 11 10.23 26.10 -7.31
N PHE A 12 11.50 26.38 -7.61
CA PHE A 12 12.62 25.46 -7.37
C PHE A 12 12.87 25.25 -5.87
N LEU A 13 12.76 26.31 -5.06
CA LEU A 13 12.90 26.22 -3.61
C LEU A 13 11.76 25.39 -2.97
N LEU A 14 10.53 25.56 -3.46
CA LEU A 14 9.39 24.75 -3.01
C LEU A 14 9.54 23.27 -3.38
N PHE A 15 10.14 22.97 -4.53
CA PHE A 15 10.45 21.59 -4.94
C PHE A 15 11.49 20.91 -4.01
N LEU A 16 12.51 21.65 -3.57
CA LEU A 16 13.52 21.14 -2.63
C LEU A 16 12.94 20.85 -1.25
N VAL A 17 12.01 21.69 -0.75
CA VAL A 17 11.36 21.47 0.55
C VAL A 17 10.38 20.29 0.50
N ALA A 18 9.76 20.01 -0.64
CA ALA A 18 8.90 18.84 -0.81
C ALA A 18 9.66 17.49 -0.74
N SER A 19 11.00 17.52 -0.86
CA SER A 19 11.83 16.31 -0.89
C SER A 19 12.17 15.76 0.50
N SER A 20 11.94 16.52 1.57
CA SER A 20 12.22 16.09 2.95
C SER A 20 11.03 15.36 3.58
N VAL A 21 10.68 14.19 3.04
CA VAL A 21 9.80 13.25 3.74
C VAL A 21 10.71 12.27 4.50
N PHE A 22 10.85 12.48 5.81
CA PHE A 22 11.52 11.53 6.69
C PHE A 22 10.60 10.31 6.89
N GLY A 23 10.92 9.20 6.22
CA GLY A 23 10.33 7.90 6.52
C GLY A 23 10.87 7.41 7.87
N ASN A 24 9.98 7.19 8.84
CA ASN A 24 10.34 6.58 10.12
C ASN A 24 10.75 5.12 9.88
N SER A 25 12.04 4.83 9.94
CA SER A 25 12.65 3.53 9.59
C SER A 25 12.77 2.60 10.79
N HIS A 26 11.75 2.51 11.64
CA HIS A 26 11.65 1.32 12.47
C HIS A 26 11.39 0.14 11.51
N GLU A 27 12.31 -0.83 11.48
CA GLU A 27 12.18 -2.11 10.75
C GLU A 27 10.99 -2.92 11.28
N GLN A 28 9.78 -2.42 11.06
CA GLN A 28 8.58 -3.20 11.23
C GLN A 28 8.44 -4.00 9.95
N SER A 29 8.77 -5.28 10.02
CA SER A 29 8.63 -6.18 8.88
C SER A 29 7.15 -6.34 8.54
N ILE A 30 6.79 -5.86 7.35
CA ILE A 30 5.46 -6.02 6.77
C ILE A 30 5.52 -7.23 5.83
N TYR A 31 4.56 -8.13 5.98
CA TYR A 31 4.42 -9.34 5.18
C TYR A 31 3.04 -9.38 4.53
N GLN A 32 2.94 -10.00 3.36
CA GLN A 32 1.67 -10.30 2.72
C GLN A 32 1.12 -11.63 3.23
N ALA A 33 -0.19 -11.67 3.47
CA ALA A 33 -0.89 -12.89 3.81
C ALA A 33 -2.24 -12.97 3.11
N ARG A 34 -2.70 -14.19 2.88
CA ARG A 34 -4.03 -14.49 2.35
C ARG A 34 -4.94 -14.99 3.45
N VAL A 35 -6.14 -14.43 3.54
CA VAL A 35 -7.21 -14.94 4.39
C VAL A 35 -7.68 -16.28 3.83
N ILE A 36 -7.52 -17.36 4.57
CA ILE A 36 -8.00 -18.70 4.17
C ILE A 36 -9.41 -18.92 4.70
N GLN A 37 -9.65 -18.53 5.95
CA GLN A 37 -10.91 -18.76 6.64
C GLN A 37 -11.24 -17.58 7.54
N VAL A 38 -12.55 -17.32 7.66
CA VAL A 38 -13.12 -16.28 8.51
C VAL A 38 -14.26 -16.89 9.30
N ASP A 39 -14.14 -16.92 10.61
CA ASP A 39 -15.22 -17.33 11.51
C ASP A 39 -15.79 -16.09 12.20
N ASN A 40 -17.06 -15.79 11.94
CA ASN A 40 -17.73 -14.62 12.51
C ASN A 40 -18.50 -15.03 13.77
N THR A 41 -18.19 -14.39 14.88
CA THR A 41 -18.90 -14.56 16.15
C THR A 41 -19.61 -13.26 16.50
N PRO A 42 -20.95 -13.22 16.59
CA PRO A 42 -21.67 -12.02 17.00
C PRO A 42 -21.37 -11.73 18.47
N LYS A 43 -20.95 -10.49 18.77
CA LYS A 43 -20.66 -10.01 20.13
C LYS A 43 -21.79 -9.13 20.68
N SER A 44 -22.41 -8.33 19.81
CA SER A 44 -23.51 -7.39 20.09
C SER A 44 -24.32 -7.14 18.81
N PRO A 45 -25.56 -6.59 18.83
CA PRO A 45 -26.34 -6.30 17.62
C PRO A 45 -25.59 -5.54 16.50
N ALA A 46 -24.58 -4.74 16.86
CA ALA A 46 -23.77 -3.96 15.93
C ALA A 46 -22.29 -4.40 15.87
N GLU A 47 -21.86 -5.37 16.68
CA GLU A 47 -20.46 -5.79 16.79
C GLU A 47 -20.28 -7.27 16.46
N ILE A 48 -19.36 -7.55 15.54
CA ILE A 48 -18.98 -8.89 15.10
C ILE A 48 -17.50 -9.09 15.36
N GLN A 49 -17.15 -10.15 16.07
CA GLN A 49 -15.78 -10.60 16.22
C GLN A 49 -15.44 -11.54 15.06
N GLN A 50 -14.47 -11.17 14.24
CA GLN A 50 -13.97 -12.00 13.14
C GLN A 50 -12.67 -12.70 13.56
N VAL A 51 -12.68 -14.02 13.55
CA VAL A 51 -11.49 -14.84 13.73
C VAL A 51 -10.95 -15.20 12.35
N LEU A 52 -9.77 -14.68 12.03
CA LEU A 52 -9.16 -14.79 10.71
C LEU A 52 -8.01 -15.80 10.77
N ILE A 53 -8.06 -16.83 9.92
CA ILE A 53 -6.93 -17.72 9.65
C ILE A 53 -6.23 -17.22 8.39
N LEU A 54 -5.00 -16.77 8.55
CA LEU A 54 -4.19 -16.15 7.50
C LEU A 54 -3.03 -17.08 7.13
N LYS A 55 -2.65 -17.13 5.86
CA LYS A 55 -1.43 -17.80 5.39
C LYS A 55 -0.47 -16.79 4.79
N PHE A 56 0.76 -16.77 5.27
CA PHE A 56 1.80 -15.91 4.75
C PHE A 56 2.14 -16.30 3.30
N MET A 57 2.21 -15.27 2.44
CA MET A 57 2.52 -15.40 1.02
C MET A 57 3.98 -15.07 0.73
N ASP A 58 4.63 -14.29 1.59
CA ASP A 58 6.03 -13.87 1.47
C ASP A 58 6.76 -13.87 2.83
N GLY A 59 8.06 -13.54 2.78
CA GLY A 59 8.90 -13.41 3.96
C GLY A 59 9.30 -14.74 4.62
N PRO A 60 9.88 -14.70 5.83
CA PRO A 60 10.42 -15.87 6.53
C PRO A 60 9.33 -16.85 7.02
N TYR A 61 8.06 -16.44 6.98
CA TYR A 61 6.92 -17.23 7.42
C TYR A 61 6.13 -17.83 6.26
N THR A 62 6.59 -17.68 5.01
CA THR A 62 5.91 -18.16 3.80
C THR A 62 5.33 -19.57 3.98
N GLY A 63 4.04 -19.71 3.71
CA GLY A 63 3.32 -20.99 3.79
C GLY A 63 2.77 -21.34 5.17
N LYS A 64 3.23 -20.69 6.25
CA LYS A 64 2.70 -20.89 7.61
C LYS A 64 1.37 -20.16 7.78
N THR A 65 0.59 -20.62 8.75
CA THR A 65 -0.67 -19.98 9.13
C THR A 65 -0.57 -19.26 10.47
N THR A 66 -1.35 -18.20 10.63
CA THR A 66 -1.53 -17.49 11.90
C THR A 66 -3.01 -17.17 12.11
N LYS A 67 -3.40 -17.02 13.37
CA LYS A 67 -4.76 -16.70 13.79
C LYS A 67 -4.77 -15.26 14.32
N ILE A 68 -5.59 -14.40 13.73
CA ILE A 68 -5.78 -13.02 14.16
C ILE A 68 -7.25 -12.81 14.53
N ILE A 69 -7.48 -12.10 15.63
CA ILE A 69 -8.82 -11.68 16.04
C ILE A 69 -8.99 -10.22 15.62
N HIS A 70 -10.02 -9.94 14.84
CA HIS A 70 -10.41 -8.61 14.40
C HIS A 70 -11.82 -8.30 14.94
N GLU A 71 -12.01 -7.10 15.47
CA GLU A 71 -13.34 -6.63 15.90
C GLU A 71 -13.91 -5.72 14.82
N PHE A 72 -15.10 -6.04 14.33
CA PHE A 72 -15.85 -5.24 13.37
C PHE A 72 -17.03 -4.59 14.12
N ASN A 73 -16.99 -3.27 14.27
CA ASN A 73 -17.95 -2.51 15.08
C ASN A 73 -18.90 -1.68 14.21
N GLY A 74 -18.89 -1.89 12.88
CA GLY A 74 -19.74 -1.15 11.94
C GLY A 74 -19.31 0.30 11.70
N HIS A 75 -18.11 0.70 12.15
CA HIS A 75 -17.58 2.01 11.81
C HIS A 75 -17.17 2.04 10.32
N PRO A 76 -17.26 3.19 9.63
CA PRO A 76 -16.92 3.30 8.21
C PRO A 76 -15.45 3.01 7.91
N THR A 77 -14.58 3.05 8.92
CA THR A 77 -13.17 2.69 8.82
C THR A 77 -12.90 1.20 9.06
N ASP A 78 -13.89 0.45 9.57
CA ASP A 78 -13.74 -0.97 9.86
C ASP A 78 -13.84 -1.78 8.56
N LEU A 79 -12.90 -2.70 8.38
CA LEU A 79 -12.81 -3.52 7.18
C LEU A 79 -13.36 -4.90 7.48
N GLN A 80 -14.43 -5.27 6.78
CA GLN A 80 -14.91 -6.65 6.82
C GLN A 80 -14.04 -7.53 5.92
N TYR A 81 -13.45 -8.58 6.49
CA TYR A 81 -12.61 -9.53 5.74
C TYR A 81 -13.40 -10.75 5.28
N SER A 82 -13.02 -11.27 4.11
CA SER A 82 -13.56 -12.48 3.50
C SER A 82 -12.43 -13.44 3.12
N ALA A 83 -12.75 -14.73 2.99
CA ALA A 83 -11.80 -15.72 2.47
C ALA A 83 -11.33 -15.31 1.06
N GLY A 84 -10.03 -15.48 0.80
CA GLY A 84 -9.37 -15.07 -0.44
C GLY A 84 -8.76 -13.65 -0.41
N HIS A 85 -9.16 -12.78 0.53
CA HIS A 85 -8.58 -11.43 0.63
C HIS A 85 -7.07 -11.49 0.91
N LEU A 86 -6.32 -10.61 0.26
CA LEU A 86 -4.91 -10.36 0.53
C LEU A 86 -4.79 -9.19 1.51
N VAL A 87 -3.97 -9.35 2.54
CA VAL A 87 -3.77 -8.37 3.61
C VAL A 87 -2.30 -8.22 3.95
N PHE A 88 -1.91 -7.03 4.37
CA PHE A 88 -0.61 -6.77 4.97
C PHE A 88 -0.67 -7.05 6.47
N ILE A 89 0.30 -7.82 6.94
CA ILE A 89 0.51 -8.16 8.34
C ILE A 89 1.81 -7.52 8.78
N GLN A 90 1.76 -6.82 9.90
CA GLN A 90 2.93 -6.29 10.57
C GLN A 90 3.27 -7.14 11.79
N GLU A 91 4.56 -7.50 11.90
CA GLU A 91 5.11 -8.15 13.08
C GLU A 91 5.49 -7.11 14.14
N PHE A 92 4.87 -7.24 15.31
CA PHE A 92 5.25 -6.51 16.51
C PHE A 92 6.11 -7.43 17.38
N ASN A 93 7.39 -7.09 17.47
CA ASN A 93 8.34 -7.71 18.39
C ASN A 93 8.21 -7.02 19.75
N ASP A 94 7.34 -7.53 20.61
CA ASP A 94 7.33 -7.16 22.03
C ASP A 94 8.11 -8.22 22.83
N VAL A 95 8.71 -7.81 23.95
CA VAL A 95 9.84 -8.44 24.67
C VAL A 95 9.56 -9.88 25.16
N SER A 96 8.33 -10.38 25.05
CA SER A 96 7.94 -11.72 25.48
C SER A 96 7.07 -12.50 24.47
N HIS A 97 6.40 -11.86 23.51
CA HIS A 97 5.49 -12.53 22.58
C HIS A 97 5.46 -11.85 21.21
N ARG A 98 5.70 -12.62 20.13
CA ARG A 98 5.49 -12.16 18.75
C ARG A 98 4.00 -12.03 18.48
N ARG A 99 3.55 -10.82 18.11
CA ARG A 99 2.16 -10.55 17.74
C ARG A 99 2.09 -10.06 16.29
N PHE A 100 1.11 -10.56 15.56
CA PHE A 100 0.82 -10.14 14.20
C PHE A 100 -0.46 -9.31 14.19
N VAL A 101 -0.43 -8.17 13.50
CA VAL A 101 -1.59 -7.28 13.34
C VAL A 101 -1.79 -6.98 11.86
N ILE A 102 -3.05 -6.97 11.42
CA ILE A 102 -3.39 -6.56 10.05
C ILE A 102 -3.29 -5.04 9.96
N THR A 103 -2.45 -4.53 9.06
CA THR A 103 -2.29 -3.08 8.84
C THR A 103 -3.17 -2.56 7.71
N GLY A 104 -3.60 -3.43 6.80
CA GLY A 104 -4.54 -3.07 5.75
C GLY A 104 -4.69 -4.14 4.66
N PRO A 105 -5.62 -3.94 3.72
CA PRO A 105 -5.79 -4.82 2.57
C PRO A 105 -4.72 -4.53 1.51
N VAL A 106 -4.28 -5.57 0.80
CA VAL A 106 -3.46 -5.41 -0.41
C VAL A 106 -4.37 -4.91 -1.53
N ARG A 107 -4.03 -3.78 -2.15
CA ARG A 107 -4.86 -3.10 -3.18
C ARG A 107 -4.19 -3.06 -4.56
N ASP A 108 -3.23 -3.93 -4.77
CA ASP A 108 -2.35 -3.89 -5.94
C ASP A 108 -3.12 -4.07 -7.26
N ASP A 109 -4.13 -4.94 -7.28
CA ASP A 109 -4.95 -5.21 -8.47
C ASP A 109 -5.65 -3.94 -9.00
N GLY A 110 -6.24 -3.15 -8.08
CA GLY A 110 -6.89 -1.88 -8.44
C GLY A 110 -5.88 -0.83 -8.92
N LEU A 111 -4.68 -0.85 -8.36
CA LEU A 111 -3.61 0.05 -8.75
C LEU A 111 -3.12 -0.24 -10.18
N TYR A 112 -2.97 -1.51 -10.55
CA TYR A 112 -2.59 -1.88 -11.92
C TYR A 112 -3.63 -1.46 -12.95
N ILE A 113 -4.92 -1.61 -12.65
CA ILE A 113 -6.01 -1.14 -13.51
C ILE A 113 -5.95 0.39 -13.67
N LEU A 114 -5.75 1.11 -12.56
CA LEU A 114 -5.66 2.56 -12.59
C LEU A 114 -4.45 3.04 -13.41
N ILE A 115 -3.30 2.39 -13.25
CA ILE A 115 -2.09 2.66 -14.04
C ILE A 115 -2.37 2.40 -15.53
N ALA A 116 -3.02 1.28 -15.87
CA ALA A 116 -3.35 0.96 -17.25
C ALA A 116 -4.28 2.02 -17.88
N ILE A 117 -5.31 2.45 -17.15
CA ILE A 117 -6.22 3.52 -17.58
C ILE A 117 -5.45 4.83 -17.75
N PHE A 118 -4.60 5.19 -16.79
CA PHE A 118 -3.79 6.41 -16.86
C PHE A 118 -2.88 6.42 -18.10
N LEU A 119 -2.14 5.34 -18.34
CA LEU A 119 -1.26 5.22 -19.50
C LEU A 119 -2.07 5.28 -20.81
N ALA A 120 -3.21 4.59 -20.86
CA ALA A 120 -4.10 4.63 -22.02
C ALA A 120 -4.61 6.06 -22.26
N SER A 121 -5.05 6.78 -21.23
CA SER A 121 -5.50 8.16 -21.35
C SER A 121 -4.39 9.09 -21.87
N VAL A 122 -3.16 8.94 -21.38
CA VAL A 122 -2.01 9.71 -21.88
C VAL A 122 -1.78 9.48 -23.37
N VAL A 123 -1.83 8.22 -23.82
CA VAL A 123 -1.66 7.88 -25.23
C VAL A 123 -2.84 8.38 -26.08
N ILE A 124 -4.07 8.27 -25.60
CA ILE A 124 -5.27 8.75 -26.32
C ILE A 124 -5.24 10.27 -26.50
N ILE A 125 -4.86 11.03 -25.46
CA ILE A 125 -4.88 12.49 -25.47
C ILE A 125 -3.67 13.07 -26.23
N ALA A 126 -2.47 12.54 -25.98
CA ALA A 126 -1.23 13.09 -26.53
C ALA A 126 -0.68 12.31 -27.75
N GLY A 127 -1.36 11.23 -28.17
CA GLY A 127 -0.95 10.40 -29.30
C GLY A 127 0.48 9.85 -29.16
N PHE A 128 1.26 9.94 -30.24
CA PHE A 128 2.68 9.53 -30.25
C PHE A 128 3.56 10.32 -29.28
N GLN A 129 3.19 11.56 -28.94
CA GLN A 129 3.94 12.33 -27.94
C GLN A 129 3.73 11.75 -26.53
N GLY A 130 2.53 11.23 -26.24
CA GLY A 130 2.24 10.54 -24.98
C GLY A 130 3.11 9.29 -24.78
N ILE A 131 3.27 8.49 -25.85
CA ILE A 131 4.15 7.32 -25.84
C ILE A 131 5.60 7.72 -25.54
N ARG A 132 6.12 8.77 -26.19
CA ARG A 132 7.48 9.28 -25.94
C ARG A 132 7.65 9.73 -24.49
N SER A 133 6.64 10.40 -23.93
CA SER A 133 6.66 10.84 -22.53
C SER A 133 6.68 9.67 -21.55
N ILE A 134 5.87 8.63 -21.78
CA ILE A 134 5.86 7.42 -20.94
C ILE A 134 7.23 6.73 -20.99
N ILE A 135 7.82 6.58 -22.18
CA ILE A 135 9.15 5.97 -22.34
C ILE A 135 10.22 6.77 -21.59
N SER A 136 10.21 8.10 -21.75
CA SER A 136 11.16 8.98 -21.04
C SER A 136 11.03 8.83 -19.52
N LEU A 137 9.80 8.82 -19.01
CA LEU A 137 9.53 8.66 -17.58
C LEU A 137 10.00 7.30 -17.05
N SER A 138 9.72 6.22 -17.78
CA SER A 138 10.20 4.88 -17.42
C SER A 138 11.73 4.80 -17.39
N LEU A 139 12.41 5.47 -18.33
CA LEU A 139 13.87 5.52 -18.36
C LEU A 139 14.45 6.25 -17.14
N ILE A 140 13.83 7.37 -16.74
CA ILE A 140 14.21 8.11 -15.53
C ILE A 140 14.03 7.23 -14.29
N PHE A 141 12.88 6.56 -14.13
CA PHE A 141 12.66 5.65 -13.01
C PHE A 141 13.67 4.50 -13.01
N MET A 142 13.96 3.91 -14.16
CA MET A 142 14.97 2.86 -14.28
C MET A 142 16.34 3.33 -13.79
N VAL A 143 16.77 4.53 -14.17
CA VAL A 143 18.03 5.10 -13.69
C VAL A 143 17.99 5.32 -12.18
N ILE A 144 16.89 5.85 -11.64
CA ILE A 144 16.75 6.10 -10.20
C ILE A 144 16.78 4.81 -9.38
N PHE A 145 16.15 3.73 -9.84
CA PHE A 145 16.11 2.47 -9.08
C PHE A 145 17.36 1.59 -9.27
N MET A 146 18.14 1.82 -10.32
CA MET A 146 19.38 1.07 -10.57
C MET A 146 20.61 1.67 -9.88
N PHE A 147 20.54 2.96 -9.51
CA PHE A 147 21.60 3.69 -8.81
C PHE A 147 21.22 3.95 -7.35
#